data_AF-A0A0H4BZK4-F1
#
_entry.id   AF-A0A0H4BZK4-F1
#
_cell.length_a   1.000
_cell.length_b   1.000
_cell.length_c   1.000
_cell.angle_alpha   90.00
_cell.angle_beta   90.00
_cell.angle_gamma   90.00
#
_symmetry.space_group_name_H-M   'P 1'
#
loop_
_entity.id
_entity.type
_entity.pdbx_description
1 polymer ?
#
loop_
_entity_poly.entity_id
_entity_poly.type
_entity_poly.pdbx_seq_one_letter_code
_entity_poly.pdbx_strand_id
1 'polypeptide(L)'
;MTSSPQEEIKNAAQAISDMHVATVPGEHARAAGHAAANLYSGAGHRLLYAPSELRQLITEAIEVGYAAALQDVRNGDFDSDILEWRPTLFEA
;
A
#
# COMPACT_ATOMS: atom_id res chain seq x y z
N MET A 1 1.85 -7.89 30.67
CA MET A 1 3.17 -8.13 30.07
C MET A 1 3.22 -7.35 28.78
N THR A 2 4.19 -6.45 28.61
CA THR A 2 4.42 -5.74 27.35
C THR A 2 5.28 -6.62 26.45
N SER A 3 4.87 -6.82 25.21
CA SER A 3 5.66 -7.50 24.18
C SER A 3 7.02 -6.83 24.00
N SER A 4 8.02 -7.60 23.58
CA SER A 4 9.30 -7.00 23.17
C SER A 4 9.14 -6.27 21.83
N PRO A 5 9.93 -5.21 21.56
CA PRO A 5 9.89 -4.52 20.27
C PRO A 5 10.10 -5.45 19.06
N GLN A 6 10.91 -6.49 19.21
CA GLN A 6 11.14 -7.48 18.15
C GLN A 6 9.90 -8.36 17.90
N GLU A 7 9.15 -8.72 18.94
CA GLU A 7 7.89 -9.45 18.79
C GLU A 7 6.82 -8.57 18.16
N GLU A 8 6.74 -7.29 18.52
CA GLU A 8 5.81 -6.34 17.91
C GLU A 8 6.05 -6.19 16.42
N ILE A 9 7.32 -6.05 16.00
CA ILE A 9 7.69 -5.99 14.59
C ILE A 9 7.30 -7.28 13.85
N LYS A 10 7.54 -8.45 14.44
CA LYS A 10 7.16 -9.73 13.83
C LYS A 10 5.64 -9.88 13.69
N ASN A 11 4.89 -9.49 14.73
CA ASN A 11 3.43 -9.55 14.71
C ASN A 11 2.84 -8.61 13.66
N ALA A 12 3.38 -7.39 13.57
CA ALA A 12 2.98 -6.44 12.53
C ALA A 12 3.31 -6.97 11.12
N ALA A 13 4.49 -7.56 10.94
CA ALA A 13 4.89 -8.15 9.67
C ALA A 13 3.94 -9.26 9.24
N GLN A 14 3.60 -10.17 10.16
CA GLN A 14 2.67 -11.26 9.89
C GLN A 14 1.28 -10.75 9.52
N ALA A 15 0.76 -9.76 10.25
CA ALA A 15 -0.56 -9.19 9.97
C ALA A 15 -0.64 -8.56 8.57
N ILE A 16 0.41 -7.87 8.13
CA ILE A 16 0.48 -7.28 6.78
C ILE A 16 0.50 -8.37 5.72
N SER A 17 1.33 -9.40 5.88
CA SER A 17 1.37 -10.51 4.93
C SER A 17 0.03 -11.26 4.85
N ASP A 18 -0.64 -11.48 5.99
CA ASP A 18 -1.96 -12.13 6.02
C ASP A 18 -3.02 -11.29 5.29
N MET A 19 -3.03 -9.97 5.52
CA MET A 19 -3.90 -9.04 4.80
C MET A 19 -3.61 -9.03 3.30
N HIS A 20 -2.33 -9.02 2.90
CA HIS A 20 -1.92 -9.02 1.51
C HIS A 20 -2.45 -10.25 0.78
N VAL A 21 -2.21 -11.44 1.33
CA VAL A 21 -2.68 -12.72 0.78
C VAL A 21 -4.20 -12.77 0.68
N ALA A 22 -4.92 -12.21 1.66
CA ALA A 22 -6.38 -12.25 1.69
C ALA A 22 -7.06 -11.27 0.71
N THR A 23 -6.41 -10.15 0.39
CA THR A 23 -7.11 -8.97 -0.16
C THR A 23 -6.56 -8.49 -1.50
N VAL A 24 -5.33 -8.83 -1.87
CA VAL A 24 -4.67 -8.27 -3.06
C VAL A 24 -4.64 -9.28 -4.21
N PRO A 25 -5.50 -9.11 -5.24
CA PRO A 25 -5.35 -9.88 -6.48
C PRO A 25 -4.11 -9.41 -7.25
N GLY A 26 -3.42 -10.36 -7.90
CA GLY A 26 -2.13 -10.11 -8.57
C GLY A 26 -2.18 -9.08 -9.71
N GLU A 27 -3.35 -8.71 -10.21
CA GLU A 27 -3.52 -7.65 -11.20
C GLU A 27 -3.12 -6.25 -10.69
N HIS A 28 -3.17 -6.03 -9.38
CA HIS A 28 -2.82 -4.76 -8.74
C HIS A 28 -1.33 -4.64 -8.38
N ALA A 29 -0.60 -5.76 -8.39
CA ALA A 29 0.81 -5.84 -8.01
C ALA A 29 1.71 -4.92 -8.85
N ARG A 30 1.38 -4.70 -10.14
CA ARG A 30 2.20 -3.85 -11.02
C ARG A 30 2.16 -2.37 -10.63
N ALA A 31 0.98 -1.83 -10.34
CA ALA A 31 0.81 -0.42 -9.98
C ALA A 31 1.41 -0.12 -8.60
N ALA A 32 1.15 -1.01 -7.64
CA ALA A 32 1.71 -0.93 -6.30
C ALA A 32 3.23 -1.13 -6.30
N GLY A 33 3.76 -2.05 -7.10
CA GLY A 33 5.20 -2.23 -7.29
C GLY A 33 5.88 -0.98 -7.86
N HIS A 34 5.21 -0.23 -8.74
CA HIS A 34 5.71 1.07 -9.22
C HIS A 34 5.73 2.13 -8.10
N ALA A 35 4.69 2.18 -7.26
CA ALA A 35 4.65 3.07 -6.10
C ALA A 35 5.76 2.72 -5.07
N ALA A 36 5.98 1.44 -4.82
CA ALA A 36 7.08 0.95 -3.97
C ALA A 36 8.45 1.35 -4.55
N ALA A 37 8.65 1.17 -5.86
CA ALA A 37 9.89 1.60 -6.53
C ALA A 37 10.13 3.12 -6.41
N ASN A 38 9.08 3.93 -6.57
CA ASN A 38 9.17 5.38 -6.38
C ASN A 38 9.49 5.76 -4.93
N LEU A 39 8.88 5.08 -3.95
CA LEU A 39 9.20 5.25 -2.54
C LEU A 39 10.67 4.92 -2.25
N TYR A 40 11.18 3.79 -2.77
CA TYR A 40 12.59 3.42 -2.61
C TYR A 40 13.53 4.41 -3.28
N SER A 41 13.16 4.93 -4.45
CA SER A 41 13.92 5.97 -5.14
C SER A 41 13.96 7.27 -4.33
N GLY A 42 12.83 7.70 -3.77
CA GLY A 42 12.70 8.95 -3.01
C GLY A 42 13.33 8.90 -1.61
N ALA A 43 13.26 7.75 -0.95
CA ALA A 43 13.89 7.53 0.36
C ALA A 43 15.42 7.43 0.30
N GLY A 44 15.98 7.38 -0.91
CA GLY A 44 17.40 7.29 -1.15
C GLY A 44 18.03 6.02 -0.57
N HIS A 45 19.29 6.14 -0.16
CA HIS A 45 20.16 4.99 0.14
C HIS A 45 19.63 4.15 1.32
N ARG A 46 18.84 4.72 2.24
CA ARG A 46 18.41 4.06 3.47
C ARG A 46 17.46 2.89 3.25
N LEU A 47 16.51 3.03 2.32
CA LEU A 47 15.58 1.96 2.00
C LEU A 47 16.12 1.02 0.91
N LEU A 48 16.99 1.51 0.03
CA LEU A 48 17.65 0.69 -1.01
C LEU A 48 18.51 -0.44 -0.42
N TYR A 49 19.23 -0.16 0.67
CA TYR A 49 20.08 -1.13 1.37
C TYR A 49 19.39 -1.82 2.55
N ALA A 50 18.08 -1.62 2.72
CA ALA A 50 17.34 -2.35 3.73
C ALA A 50 17.30 -3.86 3.41
N PRO A 51 17.19 -4.73 4.44
CA PRO A 51 17.00 -6.16 4.23
C PRO A 51 15.86 -6.46 3.24
N SER A 52 16.00 -7.53 2.46
CA SER A 52 15.01 -7.98 1.48
C SER A 52 13.63 -8.13 2.08
N GLU A 53 13.56 -8.67 3.30
CA GLU A 53 12.33 -8.95 4.03
C GLU A 53 11.60 -7.64 4.38
N LEU A 54 12.34 -6.61 4.78
CA LEU A 54 11.75 -5.29 5.08
C LEU A 54 11.26 -4.60 3.80
N ARG A 55 11.99 -4.74 2.68
CA ARG A 55 11.53 -4.21 1.39
C ARG A 55 10.27 -4.94 0.93
N GLN A 56 10.25 -6.27 1.02
CA GLN A 56 9.06 -7.05 0.70
C GLN A 56 7.86 -6.62 1.55
N LEU A 57 8.05 -6.48 2.87
CA LEU A 57 6.98 -6.06 3.77
C LEU A 57 6.42 -4.67 3.43
N ILE A 58 7.28 -3.71 3.07
CA ILE A 58 6.85 -2.38 2.61
C ILE A 58 6.05 -2.49 1.31
N THR A 59 6.46 -3.37 0.40
CA THR A 59 5.74 -3.59 -0.87
C THR A 59 4.35 -4.18 -0.62
N GLU A 60 4.26 -5.21 0.23
CA GLU A 60 2.98 -5.83 0.64
C GLU A 60 2.04 -4.82 1.30
N ALA A 61 2.56 -3.96 2.19
CA ALA A 61 1.76 -2.90 2.81
C ALA A 61 1.21 -1.87 1.80
N ILE A 62 2.01 -1.49 0.81
CA ILE A 62 1.57 -0.58 -0.27
C ILE A 62 0.49 -1.26 -1.12
N GLU A 63 0.67 -2.55 -1.43
CA GLU A 63 -0.30 -3.34 -2.18
C GLU A 63 -1.65 -3.45 -1.46
N VAL A 64 -1.64 -3.67 -0.14
CA VAL A 64 -2.83 -3.67 0.71
C VAL A 64 -3.53 -2.31 0.66
N GLY A 65 -2.79 -1.21 0.88
CA GLY A 65 -3.36 0.14 0.86
C GLY A 65 -3.94 0.52 -0.51
N TYR A 66 -3.28 0.11 -1.60
CA TYR A 66 -3.76 0.34 -2.95
C TYR A 66 -5.05 -0.43 -3.25
N ALA A 67 -5.13 -1.71 -2.85
CA ALA A 67 -6.33 -2.51 -3.02
C ALA A 67 -7.52 -1.93 -2.23
N ALA A 68 -7.29 -1.47 -0.99
CA ALA A 68 -8.30 -0.79 -0.19
C ALA A 68 -8.79 0.50 -0.88
N ALA A 69 -7.86 1.36 -1.31
CA ALA A 69 -8.22 2.61 -2.00
C ALA A 69 -9.01 2.36 -3.30
N LEU A 70 -8.65 1.32 -4.07
CA LEU A 70 -9.43 0.92 -5.25
C LEU A 70 -10.83 0.44 -4.89
N GLN A 71 -10.98 -0.28 -3.77
CA GLN A 71 -12.27 -0.73 -3.28
C GLN A 71 -13.16 0.46 -2.89
N ASP A 72 -12.60 1.42 -2.14
CA ASP A 72 -13.29 2.66 -1.74
C ASP A 72 -13.74 3.47 -2.98
N VAL A 73 -12.87 3.61 -3.98
CA VAL A 73 -13.22 4.22 -5.28
C VAL A 73 -14.36 3.46 -5.97
N ARG A 74 -14.31 2.12 -6.00
CA ARG A 74 -15.35 1.29 -6.62
C ARG A 74 -16.69 1.37 -5.87
N ASN A 75 -16.66 1.62 -4.57
CA ASN A 75 -17.85 1.80 -3.74
C ASN A 75 -18.46 3.21 -3.84
N GLY A 76 -17.76 4.14 -4.51
CA GLY A 76 -18.20 5.52 -4.67
C GLY A 76 -17.88 6.43 -3.48
N ASP A 77 -16.98 6.00 -2.57
CA ASP A 77 -16.66 6.76 -1.35
C ASP A 77 -16.00 8.12 -1.66
N PHE A 78 -15.44 8.27 -2.86
CA PHE A 78 -14.81 9.52 -3.34
C PHE A 78 -15.61 10.24 -4.44
N ASP A 79 -16.87 9.84 -4.69
CA ASP A 79 -17.67 10.44 -5.78
C ASP A 79 -17.99 11.92 -5.55
N SER A 80 -18.05 12.39 -4.29
CA SER A 80 -18.16 13.82 -3.98
C SER A 80 -16.86 14.57 -4.25
N ASP A 81 -15.72 13.93 -3.96
CA ASP A 81 -14.39 14.53 -3.98
C ASP A 81 -13.82 14.55 -5.40
N ILE A 82 -14.27 13.63 -6.26
CA ILE A 82 -13.87 13.59 -7.67
C ILE A 82 -14.28 14.88 -8.41
N LEU A 83 -15.35 15.55 -7.97
CA LEU A 83 -15.77 16.85 -8.49
C LEU A 83 -14.80 17.98 -8.11
N GLU A 84 -14.09 17.85 -6.98
CA GLU A 84 -13.03 18.80 -6.61
C GLU A 84 -11.77 18.57 -7.44
N TRP A 85 -11.38 17.31 -7.66
CA TRP A 85 -10.15 16.96 -8.39
C TRP A 85 -10.30 17.06 -9.91
N ARG A 86 -11.53 16.88 -10.41
CA ARG A 86 -11.90 16.90 -11.82
C ARG A 86 -13.23 17.64 -11.98
N PRO A 87 -13.27 18.96 -11.77
CA PRO A 87 -14.51 19.74 -11.83
C PRO A 87 -15.21 19.67 -13.20
N THR A 88 -14.46 19.42 -14.26
CA THR A 88 -14.99 19.33 -15.63
C THR A 88 -15.39 17.90 -16.06
N LEU A 89 -15.33 16.91 -15.17
CA LEU A 89 -15.54 15.50 -15.55
C LEU A 89 -16.93 15.21 -16.12
N PHE A 90 -17.92 16.04 -15.75
CA PHE A 90 -19.32 15.92 -16.17
C PHE A 90 -19.84 17.15 -16.92
N GLU A 91 -18.95 18.08 -17.32
CA GLU A 91 -19.33 19.18 -18.20
C GLU A 91 -19.37 18.67 -19.65
N ALA A 92 -20.56 18.73 -20.26
CA ALA A 92 -20.85 18.30 -21.63
C ALA A 92 -20.67 19.44 -22.65
#